data_AF-A0A151PGL7-F1
#
_entry.id   AF-A0A151PGL7-F1
#
_cell.length_a   1.000
_cell.length_b   1.000
_cell.length_c   1.000
_cell.angle_alpha   90.00
_cell.angle_beta   90.00
_cell.angle_gamma   90.00
#
_symmetry.space_group_name_H-M   'P 1'
#
loop_
_entity.id
_entity.type
_entity.pdbx_description
1 polymer ?
#
loop_
_entity_poly.entity_id
_entity_poly.type
_entity_poly.pdbx_seq_one_letter_code
_entity_poly.pdbx_strand_id
1 'polypeptide(L)'
;MPLLREQPAGQKASTTKRLTTRNGYNPETQETQEWWRGGNTRCQVWNPWIETEFKALVQAVNASSPGTELYYMQVLHTCDLDEATGAITIVTRLALNGEDILHYRGDQKQWYHTHPAAQRLAEKWNQERQKLEGMNTPSPQQCRFLIQTTAPFCAQKTAKPNVHLSLIPASQGQPQSLACHVTGFYPRDIEHNALC
;
A
#
# COMPACT_ATOMS: atom_id res chain seq x y z
N MET A 1 1.52 12.15 5.52
CA MET A 1 0.66 12.77 4.48
C MET A 1 -0.29 11.70 3.99
N PRO A 2 -1.60 11.98 3.85
CA PRO A 2 -2.51 11.00 3.27
C PRO A 2 -2.17 10.75 1.80
N LEU A 3 -2.45 9.56 1.31
CA LEU A 3 -2.37 9.21 -0.11
C LEU A 3 -3.46 9.99 -0.86
N LEU A 4 -3.14 11.22 -1.30
CA LEU A 4 -4.12 12.19 -1.81
C LEU A 4 -4.90 11.71 -3.05
N ARG A 5 -4.40 10.70 -3.79
CA ARG A 5 -5.06 10.14 -4.98
C ARG A 5 -4.69 8.66 -5.19
N GLU A 6 -5.55 7.75 -4.77
CA GLU A 6 -5.37 6.31 -4.96
C GLU A 6 -6.10 5.80 -6.21
N GLN A 7 -5.34 5.45 -7.26
CA GLN A 7 -5.87 4.71 -8.41
C GLN A 7 -5.00 3.52 -8.77
N PRO A 8 -5.56 2.29 -8.84
CA PRO A 8 -4.82 1.15 -9.33
C PRO A 8 -4.42 1.35 -10.81
N ALA A 9 -3.11 1.49 -11.06
CA ALA A 9 -2.57 1.59 -12.42
C ALA A 9 -2.31 0.22 -13.07
N GLY A 10 -2.15 -0.84 -12.27
CA GLY A 10 -1.96 -2.19 -12.79
C GLY A 10 -2.25 -3.29 -11.78
N GLN A 11 -2.35 -4.52 -12.30
CA GLN A 11 -2.61 -5.72 -11.51
C GLN A 11 -2.00 -6.96 -12.17
N LYS A 12 -1.53 -7.89 -11.33
CA LYS A 12 -1.15 -9.25 -11.71
C LYS A 12 -1.89 -10.24 -10.82
N ALA A 13 -2.43 -11.30 -11.40
CA ALA A 13 -3.01 -12.42 -10.68
C ALA A 13 -2.15 -13.68 -10.86
N SER A 14 -2.20 -14.62 -9.92
CA SER A 14 -1.49 -15.90 -10.02
C SER A 14 -1.99 -16.76 -11.17
N THR A 15 -3.26 -16.62 -11.55
CA THR A 15 -3.90 -17.31 -12.68
C THR A 15 -3.41 -16.80 -14.02
N THR A 16 -3.32 -15.48 -14.19
CA THR A 16 -2.89 -14.86 -15.45
C THR A 16 -1.38 -14.77 -15.58
N LYS A 17 -0.66 -14.74 -14.45
CA LYS A 17 0.80 -14.57 -14.32
C LYS A 17 1.36 -13.38 -15.12
N ARG A 18 0.50 -12.45 -15.53
CA ARG A 18 0.82 -11.31 -16.37
C ARG A 18 0.38 -10.03 -15.70
N LEU A 19 1.30 -9.08 -15.58
CA LEU A 19 1.03 -7.72 -15.19
C LEU A 19 0.28 -7.02 -16.32
N THR A 20 -0.85 -6.43 -15.97
CA THR A 20 -1.76 -5.73 -16.88
C THR A 20 -2.08 -4.36 -16.32
N THR A 21 -2.32 -3.37 -17.18
CA THR A 21 -2.75 -2.05 -16.73
C THR A 21 -4.22 -2.08 -16.29
N ARG A 22 -4.62 -1.14 -15.44
CA ARG A 22 -5.97 -1.03 -14.88
C ARG A 22 -6.52 0.39 -15.04
N ASN A 23 -7.84 0.51 -14.96
CA ASN A 23 -8.55 1.79 -14.84
C ASN A 23 -8.27 2.82 -15.96
N GLY A 24 -7.89 2.34 -17.15
CA GLY A 24 -7.55 3.18 -18.31
C GLY A 24 -6.11 3.69 -18.32
N TYR A 25 -5.26 3.27 -17.37
CA TYR A 25 -3.85 3.64 -17.37
C TYR A 25 -3.16 3.09 -18.62
N ASN A 26 -2.44 3.97 -19.31
CA ASN A 26 -1.66 3.66 -20.51
C ASN A 26 -0.25 4.26 -20.37
N PRO A 27 0.83 3.46 -20.46
CA PRO A 27 2.19 3.98 -20.36
C PRO A 27 2.56 4.82 -21.58
N GLU A 28 2.82 6.11 -21.37
CA GLU A 28 3.00 7.10 -22.45
C GLU A 28 4.38 7.01 -23.12
N THR A 29 5.43 6.66 -22.37
CA THR A 29 6.82 6.66 -22.85
C THR A 29 7.32 5.24 -23.14
N GLN A 30 8.30 5.10 -24.04
CA GLN A 30 8.94 3.81 -24.29
C GLN A 30 9.56 3.22 -23.00
N GLU A 31 10.20 4.05 -22.18
CA GLU A 31 10.78 3.64 -20.89
C GLU A 31 9.71 3.06 -19.94
N THR A 32 8.55 3.71 -19.81
CA THR A 32 7.45 3.18 -18.99
C THR A 32 6.88 1.89 -19.56
N GLN A 33 6.73 1.79 -20.88
CA GLN A 33 6.28 0.55 -21.52
C GLN A 33 7.25 -0.62 -21.27
N GLU A 34 8.56 -0.37 -21.37
CA GLU A 34 9.61 -1.34 -21.08
C GLU A 34 9.60 -1.75 -19.61
N TRP A 35 9.43 -0.79 -18.70
CA TRP A 35 9.26 -1.05 -17.28
C TRP A 35 8.07 -2.00 -17.04
N TRP A 36 6.89 -1.68 -17.59
CA TRP A 36 5.68 -2.52 -17.44
C TRP A 36 5.87 -3.92 -18.05
N ARG A 37 6.53 -4.03 -19.21
CA ARG A 37 6.89 -5.32 -19.82
C ARG A 37 7.81 -6.15 -18.91
N GLY A 38 8.82 -5.51 -18.31
CA GLY A 38 9.74 -6.13 -17.35
C GLY A 38 9.13 -6.47 -15.99
N GLY A 39 7.89 -6.04 -15.72
CA GLY A 39 7.19 -6.31 -14.47
C GLY A 39 6.95 -7.80 -14.22
N ASN A 40 6.74 -8.59 -15.27
CA ASN A 40 6.51 -10.03 -15.13
C ASN A 40 7.70 -10.77 -14.51
N THR A 41 8.90 -10.47 -15.00
CA THR A 41 10.17 -11.04 -14.50
C THR A 41 10.44 -10.60 -13.07
N ARG A 42 10.22 -9.33 -12.74
CA ARG A 42 10.35 -8.84 -11.35
C ARG A 42 9.38 -9.54 -10.40
N CYS A 43 8.14 -9.77 -10.83
CA CYS A 43 7.18 -10.56 -10.07
C CYS A 43 7.46 -12.08 -10.06
N GLN A 44 8.44 -12.61 -10.81
CA GLN A 44 8.86 -14.01 -10.69
C GLN A 44 9.88 -14.17 -9.55
N VAL A 45 10.82 -13.24 -9.43
CA VAL A 45 11.78 -13.16 -8.30
C VAL A 45 11.06 -12.92 -6.96
N TRP A 46 9.90 -12.25 -7.02
CA TRP A 46 9.02 -12.00 -5.89
C TRP A 46 8.47 -13.28 -5.22
N ASN A 47 8.17 -14.34 -5.99
CA ASN A 47 7.45 -15.50 -5.46
C ASN A 47 8.27 -16.32 -4.43
N PRO A 48 9.52 -16.73 -4.71
CA PRO A 48 10.33 -17.46 -3.72
C PRO A 48 10.61 -16.66 -2.45
N TRP A 49 10.74 -15.33 -2.59
CA TRP A 49 10.89 -14.43 -1.45
C TRP A 49 9.65 -14.47 -0.56
N ILE A 50 8.46 -14.23 -1.14
CA ILE A 50 7.19 -14.31 -0.42
C ILE A 50 7.03 -15.64 0.33
N GLU A 51 7.35 -16.76 -0.30
CA GLU A 51 7.26 -18.07 0.34
C GLU A 51 8.21 -18.21 1.54
N THR A 52 9.42 -17.66 1.43
CA THR A 52 10.43 -17.69 2.50
C THR A 52 10.02 -16.83 3.68
N GLU A 53 9.60 -15.58 3.41
CA GLU A 53 9.13 -14.66 4.45
C GLU A 53 7.87 -15.19 5.13
N PHE A 54 6.93 -15.73 4.35
CA PHE A 54 5.70 -16.30 4.89
C PHE A 54 5.97 -17.42 5.89
N LYS A 55 6.83 -18.39 5.51
CA LYS A 55 7.21 -19.49 6.40
C LYS A 55 7.85 -18.99 7.69
N ALA A 56 8.77 -18.02 7.58
CA ALA A 56 9.44 -17.46 8.74
C ALA A 56 8.49 -16.75 9.71
N LEU A 57 7.54 -15.96 9.19
CA LEU A 57 6.55 -15.25 10.00
C LEU A 57 5.59 -16.23 10.69
N VAL A 58 5.05 -17.20 9.94
CA VAL A 58 4.15 -18.23 10.50
C VAL A 58 4.84 -19.03 11.59
N GLN A 59 6.12 -19.41 11.39
CA GLN A 59 6.90 -20.10 12.41
C GLN A 59 7.07 -19.27 13.67
N ALA A 60 7.39 -17.97 13.54
CA ALA A 60 7.56 -17.07 14.67
C ALA A 60 6.26 -16.92 15.48
N VAL A 61 5.13 -16.72 14.80
CA VAL A 61 3.81 -16.58 15.44
C VAL A 61 3.38 -17.89 16.10
N ASN A 62 3.43 -19.03 15.39
CA ASN A 62 3.03 -20.33 15.94
C ASN A 62 3.89 -20.77 17.13
N ALA A 63 5.18 -20.41 17.16
CA ALA A 63 6.04 -20.71 18.30
C ALA A 63 5.64 -19.94 19.57
N SER A 64 4.95 -18.80 19.43
CA SER A 64 4.53 -17.94 20.54
C SER A 64 3.08 -18.21 20.95
N SER A 65 2.21 -18.54 20.00
CA SER A 65 0.82 -18.93 20.23
C SER A 65 0.41 -19.95 19.16
N PRO A 66 0.50 -21.26 19.45
CA PRO A 66 0.14 -22.29 18.49
C PRO A 66 -1.35 -22.18 18.11
N GLY A 67 -1.62 -21.87 16.84
CA GLY A 67 -2.97 -21.84 16.27
C GLY A 67 -3.15 -22.91 15.19
N THR A 68 -4.38 -23.39 15.01
CA THR A 68 -4.77 -24.28 13.90
C THR A 68 -5.28 -23.51 12.67
N GLU A 69 -5.19 -22.19 12.69
CA GLU A 69 -5.72 -21.34 11.62
C GLU A 69 -4.84 -21.36 10.37
N LEU A 70 -5.49 -21.30 9.22
CA LEU A 70 -4.84 -21.01 7.95
C LEU A 70 -4.34 -19.57 7.98
N TYR A 71 -3.05 -19.38 7.67
CA TYR A 71 -2.49 -18.04 7.53
C TYR A 71 -2.55 -17.56 6.08
N TYR A 72 -2.83 -16.27 5.90
CA TYR A 72 -2.51 -15.55 4.68
C TYR A 72 -1.60 -14.37 4.99
N MET A 73 -0.73 -14.02 4.05
CA MET A 73 0.20 -12.89 4.20
C MET A 73 -0.15 -11.76 3.24
N GLN A 74 -0.08 -10.54 3.74
CA GLN A 74 -0.14 -9.32 2.94
C GLN A 74 1.20 -8.61 3.01
N VAL A 75 1.67 -8.16 1.85
CA VAL A 75 2.87 -7.33 1.74
C VAL A 75 2.46 -6.01 1.12
N LEU A 76 2.70 -4.93 1.86
CA LEU A 76 2.42 -3.58 1.41
C LEU A 76 3.71 -2.80 1.30
N HIS A 77 4.05 -2.37 0.09
CA HIS A 77 5.09 -1.38 -0.13
C HIS A 77 4.45 -0.01 -0.31
N THR A 78 4.93 0.96 0.44
CA THR A 78 4.48 2.35 0.37
C THR A 78 5.68 3.23 0.06
N CYS A 79 5.49 4.11 -0.92
CA CYS A 79 6.46 5.14 -1.29
C CYS A 79 5.75 6.49 -1.22
N ASP A 80 6.25 7.40 -0.38
CA ASP A 80 5.73 8.76 -0.30
C ASP A 80 6.81 9.73 -0.79
N LEU A 81 6.45 10.64 -1.70
CA LEU A 81 7.28 11.75 -2.14
C LEU A 81 6.85 13.01 -1.41
N ASP A 82 7.76 13.60 -0.66
CA ASP A 82 7.61 14.96 -0.15
C ASP A 82 7.90 15.94 -1.31
N GLU A 83 6.89 16.69 -1.74
CA GLU A 83 7.03 17.64 -2.86
C GLU A 83 7.90 18.85 -2.51
N ALA A 84 7.97 19.24 -1.24
CA ALA A 84 8.75 20.40 -0.80
C ALA A 84 10.25 20.08 -0.71
N THR A 85 10.59 18.90 -0.17
CA THR A 85 11.98 18.49 0.02
C THR A 85 12.51 17.57 -1.09
N GLY A 86 11.60 16.98 -1.87
CA GLY A 86 11.92 15.91 -2.82
C GLY A 86 12.29 14.58 -2.15
N ALA A 87 12.17 14.47 -0.82
CA ALA A 87 12.54 13.27 -0.09
C ALA A 87 11.56 12.12 -0.38
N ILE A 88 12.08 10.89 -0.42
CA ILE A 88 11.27 9.68 -0.62
C ILE A 88 11.30 8.87 0.67
N THR A 89 10.12 8.65 1.24
CA THR A 89 9.93 7.74 2.36
C THR A 89 9.48 6.38 1.84
N ILE A 90 10.12 5.31 2.31
CA ILE A 90 9.80 3.93 1.92
C ILE A 90 9.46 3.13 3.16
N VAL A 91 8.28 2.53 3.15
CA VAL A 91 7.84 1.60 4.19
C VAL A 91 7.43 0.30 3.53
N THR A 92 7.82 -0.84 4.10
CA THR A 92 7.27 -2.14 3.72
C THR A 92 6.64 -2.78 4.93
N ARG A 93 5.39 -3.21 4.85
CA ARG A 93 4.69 -3.91 5.95
C ARG A 93 4.42 -5.35 5.56
N LEU A 94 4.63 -6.26 6.49
CA LEU A 94 4.27 -7.66 6.41
C LEU A 94 3.21 -7.94 7.46
N ALA A 95 2.04 -8.37 7.02
CA ALA A 95 0.92 -8.70 7.87
C ALA A 95 0.51 -10.16 7.70
N LEU A 96 0.10 -10.80 8.78
CA LEU A 96 -0.52 -12.13 8.78
C LEU A 96 -1.96 -12.00 9.26
N ASN A 97 -2.90 -12.60 8.53
CA ASN A 97 -4.33 -12.54 8.87
C ASN A 97 -4.89 -11.11 9.05
N GLY A 98 -4.29 -10.13 8.36
CA GLY A 98 -4.66 -8.71 8.47
C GLY A 98 -3.99 -7.97 9.64
N GLU A 99 -3.22 -8.64 10.49
CA GLU A 99 -2.48 -8.02 11.59
C GLU A 99 -1.02 -7.75 11.18
N ASP A 100 -0.55 -6.52 11.40
CA ASP A 100 0.83 -6.12 11.12
C ASP A 100 1.81 -6.89 12.03
N ILE A 101 2.76 -7.62 11.42
CA ILE A 101 3.76 -8.42 12.14
C ILE A 101 5.10 -7.71 12.17
N LEU A 102 5.58 -7.26 11.01
CA LEU A 102 6.84 -6.55 10.82
C LEU A 102 6.64 -5.36 9.89
N HIS A 103 7.46 -4.33 10.08
CA HIS A 103 7.60 -3.25 9.10
C HIS A 103 9.06 -2.86 8.90
N TYR A 104 9.43 -2.60 7.66
CA TYR A 104 10.73 -2.08 7.26
C TYR A 104 10.67 -0.59 7.02
N ARG A 105 11.69 0.13 7.49
CA ARG A 105 11.91 1.54 7.22
C ARG A 105 13.13 1.72 6.32
N GLY A 106 12.90 2.30 5.14
CA GLY A 106 13.92 2.46 4.11
C GLY A 106 15.02 3.47 4.46
N ASP A 107 14.70 4.50 5.24
CA ASP A 107 15.65 5.51 5.71
C ASP A 107 16.63 4.95 6.74
N GLN A 108 16.14 4.07 7.62
CA GLN A 108 16.94 3.41 8.65
C GLN A 108 17.56 2.10 8.17
N LYS A 109 17.10 1.58 7.03
CA LYS A 109 17.43 0.25 6.50
C LYS A 109 17.22 -0.86 7.54
N GLN A 110 16.14 -0.77 8.32
CA GLN A 110 15.87 -1.68 9.43
C GLN A 110 14.43 -2.19 9.44
N TRP A 111 14.28 -3.44 9.88
CA TRP A 111 13.02 -4.08 10.24
C TRP A 111 12.69 -3.85 11.71
N TYR A 112 11.45 -3.51 11.97
CA TYR A 112 10.87 -3.33 13.30
C TYR A 112 9.71 -4.30 13.46
N HIS A 113 9.54 -4.80 14.68
CA HIS A 113 8.42 -5.66 15.01
C HIS A 113 7.23 -4.83 15.48
N THR A 114 6.05 -5.23 15.02
CA THR A 114 4.78 -4.71 15.53
C THR A 114 4.14 -5.77 16.45
N HIS A 115 4.29 -7.05 16.09
CA HIS A 115 3.83 -8.17 16.91
C HIS A 115 4.98 -8.74 17.77
N PRO A 116 4.79 -9.00 19.08
CA PRO A 116 5.85 -9.46 19.99
C PRO A 116 6.57 -10.75 19.53
N ALA A 117 5.82 -11.69 18.96
CA ALA A 117 6.38 -12.95 18.43
C ALA A 117 7.46 -12.73 17.35
N ALA A 118 7.44 -11.59 16.66
CA ALA A 118 8.36 -11.29 15.57
C ALA A 118 9.63 -10.54 16.02
N GLN A 119 9.79 -10.23 17.31
CA GLN A 119 10.94 -9.47 17.81
C GLN A 119 12.28 -10.14 17.44
N ARG A 120 12.46 -11.40 17.84
CA ARG A 120 13.69 -12.17 17.55
C ARG A 120 13.93 -12.33 16.04
N LEU A 121 12.85 -12.41 15.26
CA LEU A 121 12.94 -12.49 13.81
C LEU A 121 13.44 -11.17 13.21
N ALA A 122 12.93 -10.03 13.67
CA ALA A 122 13.37 -8.70 13.24
C ALA A 122 14.85 -8.48 13.55
N GLU A 123 15.29 -8.83 14.77
CA GLU A 123 16.69 -8.74 15.18
C GLU A 123 17.60 -9.59 14.29
N LYS A 124 17.22 -10.85 14.05
CA LYS A 124 17.94 -11.75 13.14
C LYS A 124 18.03 -11.17 11.74
N TRP A 125 16.92 -10.71 11.17
CA TRP A 125 16.90 -10.11 9.84
C TRP A 125 17.77 -8.85 9.77
N ASN A 126 17.76 -8.01 10.79
CA ASN A 126 18.62 -6.81 10.82
C ASN A 126 20.10 -7.16 10.87
N GLN A 127 20.51 -8.23 11.55
CA GLN A 127 21.89 -8.69 11.59
C GLN A 127 22.33 -9.35 10.27
N GLU A 128 21.47 -10.17 9.68
CA GLU A 128 21.77 -10.93 8.46
C GLU A 128 21.68 -10.04 7.20
N ARG A 129 20.65 -9.19 7.11
CA ARG A 129 20.36 -8.36 5.93
C ARG A 129 21.16 -7.07 5.89
N GLN A 130 21.87 -6.69 6.96
CA GLN A 130 22.89 -5.65 6.86
C GLN A 130 23.97 -6.00 5.82
N LYS A 131 24.15 -7.30 5.53
CA LYS A 131 25.08 -7.82 4.52
C LYS A 131 24.47 -8.03 3.14
N LEU A 132 23.14 -7.97 3.04
CA LEU A 132 22.35 -8.27 1.85
C LEU A 132 21.45 -7.06 1.55
N GLU A 133 22.06 -5.99 1.05
CA GLU A 133 21.30 -4.79 0.68
C GLU A 133 20.16 -5.14 -0.28
N GLY A 134 18.95 -4.67 0.05
CA GLY A 134 17.90 -4.40 -0.94
C GLY A 134 17.20 -5.61 -1.57
N MET A 135 17.26 -6.82 -1.01
CA MET A 135 16.44 -7.91 -1.54
C MET A 135 14.95 -7.65 -1.25
N ASN A 136 14.25 -7.21 -2.30
CA ASN A 136 12.79 -7.11 -2.44
C ASN A 136 12.09 -5.96 -1.69
N THR A 137 12.83 -4.95 -1.23
CA THR A 137 12.23 -3.64 -0.87
C THR A 137 12.42 -2.64 -2.02
N PRO A 138 11.44 -1.77 -2.33
CA PRO A 138 11.58 -0.77 -3.37
C PRO A 138 12.79 0.14 -3.11
N SER A 139 13.49 0.54 -4.18
CA SER A 139 14.50 1.58 -4.08
C SER A 139 13.88 2.99 -4.21
N PRO A 140 14.52 4.05 -3.67
CA PRO A 140 14.06 5.42 -3.87
C PRO A 140 13.92 5.80 -5.34
N GLN A 141 14.81 5.32 -6.21
CA GLN A 141 14.74 5.55 -7.66
C GLN A 141 13.50 4.88 -8.27
N GLN A 142 13.20 3.63 -7.90
CA GLN A 142 12.00 2.92 -8.37
C GLN A 142 10.73 3.60 -7.89
N CYS A 143 10.67 4.01 -6.61
CA CYS A 143 9.57 4.78 -6.06
C CYS A 143 9.35 6.08 -6.84
N ARG A 144 10.43 6.87 -7.06
CA ARG A 144 10.35 8.13 -7.81
C ARG A 144 9.78 7.94 -9.20
N PHE A 145 10.34 6.96 -9.93
CA PHE A 145 9.90 6.63 -11.27
C PHE A 145 8.41 6.28 -11.31
N LEU A 146 7.95 5.41 -10.40
CA LEU A 146 6.55 5.02 -10.31
C LEU A 146 5.62 6.20 -10.00
N ILE A 147 5.99 7.03 -9.03
CA ILE A 147 5.19 8.20 -8.64
C ILE A 147 5.08 9.17 -9.83
N GLN A 148 6.20 9.53 -10.45
CA GLN A 148 6.22 10.49 -11.56
C GLN A 148 5.45 9.98 -12.80
N THR A 149 5.54 8.69 -13.09
CA THR A 149 4.91 8.10 -14.29
C THR A 149 3.42 7.79 -14.11
N THR A 150 2.93 7.75 -12.87
CA THR A 150 1.51 7.52 -12.57
C THR A 150 0.78 8.78 -12.10
N ALA A 151 1.50 9.80 -11.62
CA ALA A 151 0.92 11.06 -11.15
C ALA A 151 -0.02 11.73 -12.17
N PRO A 152 0.31 11.86 -13.47
CA PRO A 152 -0.60 12.46 -14.44
C PRO A 152 -1.93 11.69 -14.54
N PHE A 153 -1.88 10.36 -14.59
CA PHE A 153 -3.06 9.50 -14.63
C PHE A 153 -3.90 9.63 -13.36
N CYS A 154 -3.26 9.65 -12.19
CA CYS A 154 -3.95 9.84 -10.91
C CYS A 154 -4.57 11.24 -10.82
N ALA A 155 -3.94 12.25 -11.42
CA ALA A 155 -4.38 13.63 -11.41
C ALA A 155 -5.59 13.90 -12.32
N GLN A 156 -5.72 13.17 -13.43
CA GLN A 156 -6.76 13.37 -14.43
C GLN A 156 -8.18 13.04 -13.94
N LYS A 157 -8.34 12.10 -13.00
CA LYS A 157 -9.68 11.86 -12.44
C LYS A 157 -9.96 12.85 -11.34
N THR A 158 -10.96 13.68 -11.58
CA THR A 158 -11.57 14.55 -10.58
C THR A 158 -13.07 14.53 -10.82
N ALA A 159 -13.84 14.46 -9.74
CA ALA A 159 -15.28 14.63 -9.82
C ALA A 159 -15.71 15.62 -8.74
N LYS A 160 -16.55 16.58 -9.10
CA LYS A 160 -17.04 17.59 -8.15
C LYS A 160 -18.06 16.96 -7.19
N PRO A 161 -18.06 17.34 -5.91
CA PRO A 161 -19.05 16.85 -4.96
C PRO A 161 -20.46 17.30 -5.33
N ASN A 162 -21.40 16.38 -5.16
CA ASN A 162 -22.82 16.65 -5.14
C ASN A 162 -23.30 16.62 -3.68
N VAL A 163 -23.85 17.73 -3.21
CA VAL A 163 -24.26 17.92 -1.82
C VAL A 163 -25.79 17.91 -1.74
N HIS A 164 -26.33 17.01 -0.93
CA HIS A 164 -27.76 16.92 -0.65
C HIS A 164 -28.00 17.11 0.84
N LEU A 165 -28.88 18.05 1.18
CA LEU A 165 -29.35 18.25 2.54
C LEU A 165 -30.67 17.52 2.74
N SER A 166 -30.71 16.64 3.74
CA SER A 166 -31.92 15.91 4.11
C SER A 166 -32.28 16.24 5.55
N LEU A 167 -33.55 16.53 5.78
CA LEU A 167 -34.08 16.70 7.12
C LEU A 167 -34.46 15.32 7.67
N ILE A 168 -33.90 14.96 8.82
CA ILE A 168 -34.26 13.76 9.56
C ILE A 168 -35.30 14.17 10.61
N PRO A 169 -36.56 13.73 10.50
CA PRO A 169 -37.59 14.04 11.47
C PRO A 169 -37.25 13.53 12.87
N ALA A 170 -37.76 14.20 13.90
CA ALA A 170 -37.63 13.71 15.27
C ALA A 170 -38.32 12.33 15.43
N SER A 171 -37.72 11.46 16.24
CA SER A 171 -38.29 10.17 16.63
C SER A 171 -38.25 10.00 18.15
N GLN A 172 -38.86 8.96 18.71
CA GLN A 172 -38.87 8.77 20.17
C GLN A 172 -37.43 8.68 20.71
N GLY A 173 -37.02 9.72 21.43
CA GLY A 173 -35.67 9.82 22.02
C GLY A 173 -34.60 10.45 21.14
N GLN A 174 -34.92 10.90 19.91
CA GLN A 174 -33.96 11.62 19.05
C GLN A 174 -34.52 12.94 18.53
N PRO A 175 -33.78 14.06 18.67
CA PRO A 175 -34.19 15.34 18.14
C PRO A 175 -34.14 15.36 16.61
N GLN A 176 -34.87 16.30 16.02
CA GLN A 176 -34.78 16.60 14.59
C GLN A 176 -33.33 16.97 14.23
N SER A 177 -32.82 16.43 13.11
CA SER A 177 -31.45 16.70 12.67
C SER A 177 -31.37 16.94 11.15
N LEU A 178 -30.28 17.55 10.71
CA LEU A 178 -29.96 17.75 9.30
C LEU A 178 -28.80 16.83 8.92
N ALA A 179 -28.96 16.11 7.81
CA ALA A 179 -27.89 15.30 7.21
C ALA A 179 -27.37 15.97 5.94
N CYS A 180 -26.06 16.18 5.87
CA CYS A 180 -25.33 16.66 4.71
C CYS A 180 -24.71 15.45 3.99
N HIS A 181 -25.30 15.04 2.87
CA HIS A 181 -24.83 13.92 2.06
C HIS A 181 -23.96 14.46 0.92
N VAL A 182 -22.64 14.24 1.01
CA VAL A 182 -21.70 14.57 -0.05
C VAL A 182 -21.40 13.31 -0.85
N THR A 183 -21.61 13.35 -2.17
CA THR A 183 -21.52 12.17 -3.05
C THR A 183 -20.88 12.51 -4.39
N GLY A 184 -20.45 11.49 -5.14
CA GLY A 184 -20.00 11.65 -6.52
C GLY A 184 -18.68 12.40 -6.72
N PHE A 185 -17.90 12.61 -5.66
CA PHE A 185 -16.62 13.30 -5.74
C PHE A 185 -15.42 12.36 -5.77
N TYR A 186 -14.32 12.88 -6.31
CA TYR A 186 -13.00 12.26 -6.26
C TYR A 186 -11.94 13.38 -6.39
N PRO A 187 -10.82 13.35 -5.63
CA PRO A 187 -10.39 12.29 -4.69
C PRO A 187 -11.24 12.22 -3.41
N ARG A 188 -11.01 11.18 -2.59
CA ARG A 188 -11.76 10.93 -1.35
C ARG A 188 -11.58 12.05 -0.32
N ASP A 189 -10.42 12.68 -0.29
CA ASP A 189 -10.15 13.76 0.66
C ASP A 189 -10.82 15.05 0.18
N ILE A 190 -11.69 15.61 1.02
CA ILE A 190 -12.36 16.90 0.84
C ILE A 190 -12.18 17.75 2.09
N GLU A 191 -11.94 19.04 1.94
CA GLU A 191 -12.00 19.98 3.06
C GLU A 191 -13.46 20.19 3.44
N HIS A 192 -13.84 19.75 4.65
CA HIS A 192 -15.22 19.78 5.14
C HIS A 192 -15.80 21.19 5.26
N ASN A 193 -14.97 22.21 5.50
CA ASN A 193 -15.41 23.59 5.80
C ASN A 193 -15.91 24.39 4.58
N ALA A 194 -15.95 23.79 3.39
CA ALA A 194 -16.33 24.47 2.14
C ALA A 194 -17.62 23.93 1.51
N LEU A 195 -18.29 22.97 2.15
CA LEU A 195 -19.39 22.21 1.52
C LEU A 195 -20.70 22.22 2.33
N CYS A 196 -20.59 22.53 3.63
CA CYS A 196 -21.64 22.77 4.61
C CYS A 196 -20.99 23.70 5.69
#